data_AF-A0A6B3LS76-F1
#
_entry.id   AF-A0A6B3LS76-F1
#
_cell.length_a   1.000
_cell.length_b   1.000
_cell.length_c   1.000
_cell.angle_alpha   90.00
_cell.angle_beta   90.00
_cell.angle_gamma   90.00
#
_symmetry.space_group_name_H-M   'P 1'
#
loop_
_entity.id
_entity.type
_entity.pdbx_description
1 polymer ?
#
loop_
_entity_poly.entity_id
_entity_poly.type
_entity_poly.pdbx_seq_one_letter_code
_entity_poly.pdbx_strand_id
1 'polypeptide(L)'
;MYLKTAFCIVLLLLFTALAGNSTFAQTKQKGTQPPKEQTTQDTISYEDKKQPLERFVRSSELEVDGLIVDETTTKVGRDFYDIFHRQWEAPAGAHNFTILIEEKPTRSNGAYVVVSVNDEPVFEYNLQPRYDVIEEMANYTVAMVYEYLVNDQLNKQLEAEGRKAREVF
;
A
#
# COMPACT_ATOMS: atom_id res chain seq x y z
N MET A 1 29.95 -7.50 35.09
CA MET A 1 28.54 -7.90 34.89
C MET A 1 27.70 -7.29 36.00
N TYR A 2 27.32 -6.00 35.89
CA TYR A 2 26.30 -5.26 36.67
C TYR A 2 26.26 -3.77 36.21
N LEU A 3 26.30 -3.52 34.90
CA LEU A 3 26.27 -2.13 34.37
C LEU A 3 25.28 -1.95 33.19
N LYS A 4 24.34 -2.88 33.02
CA LYS A 4 23.33 -2.82 31.95
C LYS A 4 21.88 -2.69 32.44
N THR A 5 21.64 -2.59 33.75
CA THR A 5 20.29 -2.62 34.33
C THR A 5 19.80 -1.28 34.89
N ALA A 6 20.56 -0.19 34.71
CA ALA A 6 20.22 1.13 35.27
C ALA A 6 19.78 2.19 34.24
N PHE A 7 19.59 1.81 32.96
CA PHE A 7 19.11 2.73 31.92
C PHE A 7 17.63 2.53 31.55
N CYS A 8 16.94 1.57 32.19
CA CYS A 8 15.54 1.22 31.90
C CYS A 8 14.48 1.91 32.80
N ILE A 9 14.84 2.90 33.62
CA ILE A 9 13.87 3.51 34.57
C ILE A 9 13.78 5.05 34.47
N VAL A 10 14.58 5.71 33.62
CA VAL A 10 14.59 7.18 33.52
C VAL A 10 13.97 7.72 32.21
N LEU A 11 13.53 6.86 31.30
CA LEU A 11 12.84 7.25 30.05
C LEU A 11 11.37 6.82 30.05
N LEU A 12 10.67 7.06 31.17
CA LEU A 12 9.26 6.69 31.40
C LEU A 12 8.48 7.82 32.08
N LEU A 13 8.85 9.08 31.84
CA LEU A 13 8.17 10.27 32.40
C LEU A 13 8.28 11.52 31.50
N LEU A 14 7.93 11.44 30.21
CA LEU A 14 7.67 12.63 29.38
C LEU A 14 6.95 12.23 28.10
N PHE A 15 5.65 12.55 28.04
CA PHE A 15 4.70 12.56 26.89
C PHE A 15 3.34 11.95 27.23
N THR A 16 2.74 12.41 28.33
CA THR A 16 1.29 12.37 28.53
C THR A 16 0.77 13.80 28.69
N ALA A 17 0.27 14.38 27.59
CA ALA A 17 -0.76 15.43 27.60
C ALA A 17 -1.03 15.90 26.16
N LEU A 18 -2.18 15.53 25.62
CA LEU A 18 -3.11 16.49 25.01
C LEU A 18 -4.47 15.80 24.81
N ALA A 19 -5.27 15.79 25.87
CA ALA A 19 -6.71 15.64 25.77
C ALA A 19 -7.29 17.04 25.59
N GLY A 20 -8.04 17.25 24.50
CA GLY A 20 -8.64 18.53 24.16
C GLY A 20 -9.88 18.33 23.30
N ASN A 21 -11.01 18.14 23.98
CA ASN A 21 -12.35 18.07 23.42
C ASN A 21 -12.69 19.33 22.62
N SER A 22 -13.29 19.18 21.44
CA SER A 22 -14.07 20.25 20.82
C SER A 22 -15.38 19.72 20.25
N THR A 23 -16.42 20.47 20.63
CA THR A 23 -17.86 20.29 20.45
C THR A 23 -18.27 20.32 18.98
N PHE A 24 -18.97 19.29 18.49
CA PHE A 24 -19.64 19.34 17.18
C PHE A 24 -21.13 19.64 17.40
N ALA A 25 -21.53 20.88 17.11
CA ALA A 25 -22.92 21.30 17.13
C ALA A 25 -23.64 20.84 15.85
N GLN A 26 -24.85 20.29 16.04
CA GLN A 26 -25.79 19.97 14.97
C GLN A 26 -26.20 21.21 14.17
N THR A 27 -26.29 21.07 12.85
CA THR A 27 -27.25 21.87 12.06
C THR A 27 -28.07 20.92 11.18
N LYS A 28 -29.40 20.98 11.33
CA LYS A 28 -30.42 20.24 10.56
C LYS A 28 -31.36 21.28 9.97
N GLN A 29 -31.61 21.22 8.66
CA GLN A 29 -32.85 21.55 7.89
C GLN A 29 -32.46 21.73 6.41
N LYS A 30 -32.89 20.89 5.45
CA LYS A 30 -34.23 20.57 4.89
C LYS A 30 -34.62 21.50 3.72
N GLY A 31 -34.74 20.94 2.51
CA GLY A 31 -35.43 21.56 1.36
C GLY A 31 -35.09 20.89 0.01
N THR A 32 -36.12 20.51 -0.75
CA THR A 32 -36.11 19.58 -1.90
C THR A 32 -36.23 20.29 -3.27
N GLN A 33 -35.34 19.93 -4.23
CA GLN A 33 -35.37 19.76 -5.71
C GLN A 33 -36.47 20.43 -6.64
N PRO A 34 -36.32 20.43 -8.00
CA PRO A 34 -35.46 21.19 -8.94
C PRO A 34 -36.35 21.84 -10.07
N PRO A 35 -36.01 21.91 -11.38
CA PRO A 35 -34.87 22.46 -12.14
C PRO A 35 -35.27 23.60 -13.12
N LYS A 36 -34.35 24.49 -13.50
CA LYS A 36 -34.45 25.26 -14.77
C LYS A 36 -33.09 25.37 -15.46
N GLU A 37 -33.06 24.85 -16.67
CA GLU A 37 -31.96 24.76 -17.62
C GLU A 37 -31.96 26.01 -18.51
N GLN A 38 -30.86 26.77 -18.57
CA GLN A 38 -30.58 27.73 -19.65
C GLN A 38 -29.06 27.88 -19.87
N THR A 39 -28.60 27.39 -21.01
CA THR A 39 -27.34 27.72 -21.71
C THR A 39 -27.34 29.18 -22.15
N THR A 40 -26.19 29.89 -22.10
CA THR A 40 -25.51 30.62 -23.21
C THR A 40 -24.32 31.45 -22.69
N GLN A 41 -23.11 30.94 -22.96
CA GLN A 41 -21.93 31.57 -23.55
C GLN A 41 -21.48 33.03 -23.27
N ASP A 42 -20.15 33.13 -23.09
CA ASP A 42 -19.20 34.16 -23.54
C ASP A 42 -18.87 35.37 -22.64
N THR A 43 -17.74 35.27 -21.94
CA THR A 43 -16.67 36.29 -22.02
C THR A 43 -15.33 35.61 -21.70
N ILE A 44 -14.44 35.54 -22.70
CA ILE A 44 -13.08 35.03 -22.55
C ILE A 44 -12.19 36.19 -22.08
N SER A 45 -11.53 36.03 -20.93
CA SER A 45 -10.42 36.87 -20.47
C SER A 45 -9.16 36.01 -20.44
N TYR A 46 -8.19 36.34 -21.29
CA TYR A 46 -6.88 35.69 -21.37
C TYR A 46 -5.89 36.44 -20.48
N GLU A 47 -5.34 35.79 -19.46
CA GLU A 47 -3.92 35.89 -19.08
C GLU A 47 -3.62 34.95 -17.88
N ASP A 48 -2.91 33.84 -18.14
CA ASP A 48 -1.76 33.36 -17.35
C ASP A 48 -1.35 31.96 -17.87
N LYS A 49 -0.62 31.93 -18.99
CA LYS A 49 -0.06 30.69 -19.55
C LYS A 49 1.25 30.35 -18.84
N LYS A 50 1.15 29.90 -17.59
CA LYS A 50 2.23 29.23 -16.85
C LYS A 50 1.83 27.82 -16.36
N GLN A 51 0.91 27.14 -17.03
CA GLN A 51 0.32 25.90 -16.47
C GLN A 51 0.31 24.61 -17.32
N PRO A 52 0.96 24.50 -18.49
CA PRO A 52 1.15 23.17 -19.08
C PRO A 52 2.25 22.37 -18.37
N LEU A 53 3.42 22.96 -18.15
CA LEU A 53 4.60 22.20 -17.69
C LEU A 53 4.44 21.66 -16.25
N GLU A 54 3.94 22.48 -15.33
CA GLU A 54 3.65 22.08 -13.94
C GLU A 54 2.62 20.95 -13.84
N ARG A 55 1.61 20.95 -14.73
CA ARG A 55 0.57 19.91 -14.74
C ARG A 55 1.10 18.56 -15.21
N PHE A 56 2.01 18.55 -16.18
CA PHE A 56 2.67 17.34 -16.66
C PHE A 56 3.66 16.77 -15.62
N VAL A 57 4.39 17.63 -14.91
CA VAL A 57 5.29 17.21 -13.82
C VAL A 57 4.52 16.56 -12.66
N ARG A 58 3.34 17.09 -12.32
CA ARG A 58 2.46 16.45 -11.32
C ARG A 58 1.94 15.10 -11.76
N SER A 59 1.76 14.83 -13.06
CA SER A 59 1.30 13.51 -13.52
C SER A 59 2.39 12.45 -13.55
N SER A 60 3.66 12.81 -13.76
CA SER A 60 4.79 11.86 -13.67
C SER A 60 5.15 11.50 -12.23
N GLU A 61 4.85 12.38 -11.27
CA GLU A 61 5.00 12.11 -9.82
C GLU A 61 3.82 11.30 -9.25
N LEU A 62 2.79 11.04 -10.05
CA LEU A 62 1.63 10.22 -9.72
C LEU A 62 1.67 8.84 -10.42
N GLU A 63 2.85 8.40 -10.89
CA GLU A 63 3.02 7.03 -11.35
C GLU A 63 2.75 6.08 -10.18
N VAL A 64 1.77 5.18 -10.35
CA VAL A 64 1.43 4.19 -9.34
C VAL A 64 2.51 3.12 -9.39
N ASP A 65 3.38 3.07 -8.38
CA ASP A 65 4.52 2.13 -8.33
C ASP A 65 4.08 0.67 -8.44
N GLY A 66 2.95 0.31 -7.82
CA GLY A 66 2.37 -1.02 -7.92
C GLY A 66 0.93 -1.09 -7.42
N LEU A 67 0.28 -2.22 -7.73
CA LEU A 67 -1.10 -2.51 -7.35
C LEU A 67 -1.13 -3.68 -6.37
N ILE A 68 -1.90 -3.56 -5.29
CA ILE A 68 -2.21 -4.68 -4.39
C ILE A 68 -3.68 -5.02 -4.54
N VAL A 69 -3.98 -6.28 -4.85
CA VAL A 69 -5.33 -6.80 -5.05
C VAL A 69 -5.70 -7.73 -3.90
N ASP A 70 -6.83 -7.46 -3.27
CA ASP A 70 -7.42 -8.28 -2.20
C ASP A 70 -8.49 -9.21 -2.75
N GLU A 71 -8.25 -10.52 -2.70
CA GLU A 71 -9.24 -11.57 -2.97
C GLU A 71 -9.49 -12.43 -1.71
N THR A 72 -9.38 -11.84 -0.52
CA THR A 72 -9.67 -12.50 0.75
C THR A 72 -11.17 -12.46 1.08
N THR A 73 -11.67 -13.49 1.76
CA THR A 73 -13.11 -13.64 2.04
C THR A 73 -13.44 -13.96 3.48
N THR A 74 -12.56 -14.65 4.21
CA THR A 74 -12.77 -14.94 5.63
C THR A 74 -12.21 -13.84 6.52
N LYS A 75 -12.51 -13.91 7.82
CA LYS A 75 -11.87 -13.02 8.79
C LYS A 75 -10.35 -13.23 8.87
N VAL A 76 -9.90 -14.49 8.79
CA VAL A 76 -8.46 -14.82 8.88
C VAL A 76 -7.70 -14.24 7.70
N GLY A 77 -8.23 -14.38 6.48
CA GLY A 77 -7.61 -13.78 5.29
C GLY A 77 -7.62 -12.26 5.32
N ARG A 78 -8.74 -11.62 5.70
CA ARG A 78 -8.79 -10.16 5.83
C ARG A 78 -7.82 -9.62 6.89
N ASP A 79 -7.74 -10.29 8.05
CA ASP A 79 -6.79 -9.90 9.10
C ASP A 79 -5.33 -10.01 8.57
N PHE A 80 -5.03 -11.04 7.78
CA PHE A 80 -3.72 -11.17 7.10
C PHE A 80 -3.48 -10.02 6.11
N TYR A 81 -4.45 -9.74 5.24
CA TYR A 81 -4.36 -8.67 4.24
C TYR A 81 -4.15 -7.30 4.91
N ASP A 82 -4.92 -6.97 5.94
CA ASP A 82 -4.83 -5.70 6.65
C ASP A 82 -3.44 -5.49 7.27
N ILE A 83 -2.86 -6.55 7.86
CA ILE A 83 -1.52 -6.50 8.44
C ILE A 83 -0.48 -6.36 7.33
N PHE A 84 -0.57 -7.18 6.27
CA PHE A 84 0.33 -7.11 5.12
C PHE A 84 0.33 -5.70 4.52
N HIS A 85 -0.84 -5.17 4.17
CA HIS A 85 -1.01 -3.88 3.53
C HIS A 85 -0.49 -2.73 4.40
N ARG A 86 -0.68 -2.81 5.72
CA ARG A 86 -0.17 -1.80 6.66
C ARG A 86 1.36 -1.79 6.75
N GLN A 87 2.00 -2.94 6.59
CA GLN A 87 3.45 -3.08 6.71
C GLN A 87 4.17 -2.97 5.36
N TRP A 88 3.42 -3.01 4.26
CA TRP A 88 3.99 -3.01 2.93
C TRP A 88 4.56 -1.64 2.55
N GLU A 89 5.82 -1.64 2.14
CA GLU A 89 6.49 -0.52 1.49
C GLU A 89 7.27 -1.06 0.30
N ALA A 90 7.07 -0.46 -0.87
CA ALA A 90 7.71 -0.92 -2.09
C ALA A 90 9.23 -0.64 -2.07
N PRO A 91 10.08 -1.56 -2.56
CA PRO A 91 11.50 -1.28 -2.71
C PRO A 91 11.74 -0.14 -3.71
N ALA A 92 12.77 0.66 -3.45
CA ALA A 92 13.12 1.79 -4.32
C ALA A 92 13.47 1.31 -5.75
N GLY A 93 12.77 1.86 -6.75
CA GLY A 93 12.97 1.52 -8.16
C GLY A 93 12.18 0.29 -8.64
N ALA A 94 11.39 -0.35 -7.78
CA ALA A 94 10.39 -1.31 -8.22
C ALA A 94 9.15 -0.57 -8.71
N HIS A 95 8.83 -0.77 -9.99
CA HIS A 95 7.66 -0.18 -10.64
C HIS A 95 6.91 -1.26 -11.44
N ASN A 96 5.63 -1.01 -11.72
CA ASN A 96 4.79 -1.86 -12.55
C ASN A 96 4.67 -3.30 -12.04
N PHE A 97 4.48 -3.47 -10.74
CA PHE A 97 4.20 -4.78 -10.14
C PHE A 97 2.75 -4.88 -9.65
N THR A 98 2.18 -6.09 -9.70
CA THR A 98 0.89 -6.41 -9.10
C THR A 98 1.08 -7.50 -8.05
N ILE A 99 0.71 -7.21 -6.81
CA ILE A 99 0.64 -8.19 -5.72
C ILE A 99 -0.80 -8.65 -5.58
N LEU A 100 -1.05 -9.93 -5.78
CA LEU A 100 -2.35 -10.55 -5.58
C LEU A 100 -2.33 -11.36 -4.29
N ILE A 101 -3.27 -11.09 -3.38
CA ILE A 101 -3.47 -11.85 -2.15
C ILE A 101 -4.79 -12.62 -2.29
N GLU A 102 -4.68 -13.90 -2.61
CA GLU A 102 -5.81 -14.80 -2.80
C GLU A 102 -6.03 -15.68 -1.56
N GLU A 103 -7.29 -15.90 -1.19
CA GLU A 103 -7.66 -16.83 -0.12
C GLU A 103 -8.56 -17.96 -0.62
N LYS A 104 -8.24 -19.19 -0.21
CA LYS A 104 -9.14 -20.36 -0.31
C LYS A 104 -9.64 -20.71 1.10
N PRO A 105 -10.94 -20.47 1.38
CA PRO A 105 -11.54 -20.84 2.66
C PRO A 105 -11.39 -22.33 2.93
N THR A 106 -10.87 -22.69 4.11
CA THR A 106 -10.70 -24.09 4.50
C THR A 106 -11.92 -24.61 5.26
N ARG A 107 -12.05 -25.94 5.38
CA ARG A 107 -13.15 -26.55 6.17
C ARG A 107 -12.98 -26.29 7.68
N SER A 108 -11.76 -25.99 8.12
CA SER A 108 -11.44 -25.50 9.45
C SER A 108 -11.69 -23.99 9.56
N ASN A 109 -11.65 -23.44 10.77
CA ASN A 109 -11.69 -21.99 11.01
C ASN A 109 -10.44 -21.23 10.50
N GLY A 110 -9.68 -21.79 9.55
CA GLY A 110 -8.47 -21.23 8.97
C GLY A 110 -8.64 -20.87 7.50
N ALA A 111 -7.57 -20.37 6.89
CA ALA A 111 -7.56 -19.87 5.52
C ALA A 111 -6.28 -20.30 4.79
N TYR A 112 -6.40 -20.81 3.57
CA TYR A 112 -5.23 -21.05 2.73
C TYR A 112 -4.96 -19.79 1.91
N VAL A 113 -3.88 -19.08 2.22
CA VAL A 113 -3.51 -17.82 1.58
C VAL A 113 -2.39 -18.06 0.58
N VAL A 114 -2.54 -17.48 -0.60
CA VAL A 114 -1.56 -17.45 -1.68
C VAL A 114 -1.24 -15.99 -1.97
N VAL A 115 0.04 -15.64 -2.01
CA VAL A 115 0.50 -14.31 -2.41
C VAL A 115 1.36 -14.45 -3.66
N SER A 116 0.93 -13.77 -4.72
CA SER A 116 1.57 -13.80 -6.03
C SER A 116 2.03 -12.41 -6.44
N VAL A 117 3.16 -12.34 -7.14
CA VAL A 117 3.68 -11.11 -7.76
C VAL A 117 3.68 -11.33 -9.26
N ASN A 118 2.95 -10.51 -10.02
CA ASN A 118 2.82 -10.64 -11.49
C ASN A 118 2.46 -12.07 -11.92
N ASP A 119 1.45 -12.66 -11.27
CA ASP A 119 0.96 -14.03 -11.48
C ASP A 119 1.92 -15.17 -11.05
N GLU A 120 3.10 -14.86 -10.49
CA GLU A 120 4.02 -15.85 -9.93
C GLU A 120 3.81 -16.01 -8.41
N PRO A 121 3.50 -17.21 -7.89
CA PRO A 121 3.30 -17.43 -6.46
C PRO A 121 4.63 -17.33 -5.70
N VAL A 122 4.71 -16.38 -4.77
CA VAL A 122 5.89 -16.14 -3.92
C VAL A 122 5.72 -16.79 -2.54
N PHE A 123 4.48 -16.91 -2.08
CA PHE A 123 4.17 -17.43 -0.75
C PHE A 123 2.83 -18.18 -0.73
N GLU A 124 2.80 -19.31 -0.03
CA GLU A 124 1.60 -20.10 0.18
C GLU A 124 1.59 -20.67 1.61
N TYR A 125 0.47 -20.49 2.34
CA TYR A 125 0.38 -20.97 3.72
C TYR A 125 -1.06 -21.22 4.19
N ASN A 126 -1.23 -22.20 5.09
CA ASN A 126 -2.50 -22.46 5.76
C ASN A 126 -2.54 -21.77 7.14
N LEU A 127 -3.18 -20.61 7.19
CA LEU A 127 -3.30 -19.78 8.39
C LEU A 127 -4.29 -20.38 9.39
N GLN A 128 -3.86 -20.43 10.65
CA GLN A 128 -4.70 -20.74 11.79
C GLN A 128 -5.37 -19.46 12.31
N PRO A 129 -6.57 -19.54 12.91
CA PRO A 129 -7.28 -18.39 13.48
C PRO A 129 -6.67 -17.92 14.80
N ARG A 130 -5.39 -17.59 14.78
CA ARG A 130 -4.63 -17.06 15.90
C ARG A 130 -3.89 -15.82 15.43
N TYR A 131 -4.20 -14.68 16.06
CA TYR A 131 -3.70 -13.40 15.61
C TYR A 131 -2.17 -13.31 15.58
N ASP A 132 -1.49 -13.90 16.58
CA ASP A 132 -0.02 -13.97 16.63
C ASP A 132 0.58 -14.66 15.41
N VAL A 133 0.00 -15.80 15.00
CA VAL A 133 0.41 -16.53 13.79
C VAL A 133 0.11 -15.73 12.53
N ILE A 134 -1.06 -15.11 12.44
CA ILE A 134 -1.45 -14.31 11.28
C ILE A 134 -0.50 -13.12 11.10
N GLU A 135 -0.18 -12.42 12.19
CA GLU A 135 0.74 -11.29 12.20
C GLU A 135 2.17 -11.69 11.84
N GLU A 136 2.67 -12.79 12.42
CA GLU A 136 3.99 -13.34 12.09
C GLU A 136 4.09 -13.68 10.61
N MET A 137 3.11 -14.43 10.08
CA MET A 137 3.13 -14.83 8.68
C MET A 137 2.97 -13.65 7.74
N ALA A 138 2.13 -12.65 8.05
CA ALA A 138 1.99 -11.45 7.22
C ALA A 138 3.31 -10.65 7.14
N ASN A 139 3.99 -10.44 8.27
CA ASN A 139 5.29 -9.78 8.30
C ASN A 139 6.36 -10.56 7.52
N TYR A 140 6.35 -11.90 7.66
CA TYR A 140 7.24 -12.76 6.90
C TYR A 140 6.98 -12.65 5.39
N THR A 141 5.72 -12.64 4.97
CA THR A 141 5.35 -12.50 3.55
C THR A 141 5.76 -11.15 2.98
N VAL A 142 5.65 -10.05 3.75
CA VAL A 142 6.16 -8.73 3.32
C VAL A 142 7.65 -8.80 2.97
N ALA A 143 8.47 -9.41 3.84
CA ALA A 143 9.89 -9.58 3.59
C ALA A 143 10.16 -10.43 2.33
N MET A 144 9.42 -11.52 2.15
CA MET A 144 9.55 -12.40 0.96
C MET A 144 9.22 -11.67 -0.35
N VAL A 145 8.13 -10.90 -0.37
CA VAL A 145 7.72 -10.14 -1.56
C VAL A 145 8.71 -9.01 -1.85
N TYR A 146 9.21 -8.33 -0.81
CA TYR A 146 10.24 -7.30 -0.96
C TYR A 146 11.51 -7.86 -1.62
N GLU A 147 12.05 -8.96 -1.08
CA GLU A 147 13.24 -9.61 -1.63
C GLU A 147 13.00 -10.12 -3.06
N TYR A 148 11.81 -10.66 -3.34
CA TYR A 148 11.46 -11.08 -4.70
C TYR A 148 11.54 -9.92 -5.69
N LEU A 149 10.97 -8.75 -5.37
CA LEU A 149 11.00 -7.56 -6.25
C LEU A 149 12.41 -7.01 -6.46
N VAL A 150 13.23 -6.98 -5.40
CA VAL A 150 14.63 -6.54 -5.50
C VAL A 150 15.42 -7.45 -6.45
N ASN A 151 15.23 -8.76 -6.34
CA ASN A 151 15.91 -9.73 -7.20
C ASN A 151 15.41 -9.67 -8.65
N ASP A 152 14.11 -9.49 -8.86
CA ASP A 152 13.52 -9.31 -10.19
C ASP A 152 14.10 -8.07 -10.90
N GLN A 153 14.23 -6.95 -10.19
CA GLN A 153 14.83 -5.73 -10.73
C GLN A 153 16.29 -5.95 -11.14
N LEU A 154 17.09 -6.62 -10.30
CA LEU A 154 18.48 -6.92 -10.60
C LEU A 154 18.60 -7.79 -11.86
N ASN A 155 17.75 -8.82 -11.98
CA ASN A 155 17.74 -9.71 -13.15
C ASN A 155 17.42 -8.93 -14.44
N LYS A 156 16.41 -8.06 -14.40
CA LYS A 156 16.04 -7.20 -15.54
C LYS A 156 17.19 -6.29 -15.99
N GLN A 157 17.98 -5.75 -15.06
CA GLN A 157 19.15 -4.92 -15.36
C GLN A 157 20.25 -5.73 -16.07
N LEU A 158 20.60 -6.90 -15.53
CA LEU A 158 21.62 -7.78 -16.10
C LEU A 158 21.25 -8.24 -17.52
N GLU A 159 19.98 -8.57 -17.75
CA GLU A 159 19.48 -8.92 -19.08
C GLU A 159 19.58 -7.76 -20.07
N ALA A 160 19.26 -6.54 -19.64
CA ALA A 160 19.35 -5.35 -20.49
C ALA A 160 20.80 -5.03 -20.88
N GLU A 161 21.76 -5.18 -19.95
CA GLU A 161 23.18 -5.03 -20.24
C GLU A 161 23.69 -6.12 -21.19
N GLY A 162 23.30 -7.37 -20.94
CA GLY A 162 23.66 -8.50 -21.80
C GLY A 162 23.13 -8.36 -23.23
N ARG A 163 21.91 -7.82 -23.41
CA ARG A 163 21.37 -7.50 -24.75
C ARG A 163 22.18 -6.43 -25.46
N LYS A 164 22.49 -5.32 -24.78
CA LYS A 164 23.32 -4.23 -25.35
C LYS A 164 24.69 -4.73 -25.81
N ALA A 165 25.33 -5.62 -25.04
CA ALA A 165 26.63 -6.17 -25.41
C ALA A 165 26.59 -7.00 -26.72
N ARG A 166 25.47 -7.68 -27.02
CA ARG A 166 25.32 -8.48 -28.25
C ARG A 166 25.06 -7.62 -29.48
N GLU A 167 24.40 -6.46 -29.33
CA GLU A 167 24.09 -5.56 -30.44
C GLU A 167 25.32 -4.80 -30.98
N VAL A 168 26.44 -4.82 -30.26
CA VAL A 168 27.69 -4.11 -30.62
C VAL A 168 28.62 -4.96 -31.50
N PHE A 169 28.27 -6.22 -31.80
CA PHE A 169 29.02 -7.13 -32.67
C PHE A 169 28.21 -7.51 -33.91
#